data_AF-A0A7C4RFA9-F1
#
_entry.id   AF-A0A7C4RFA9-F1
#
_cell.length_a   1.000
_cell.length_b   1.000
_cell.length_c   1.000
_cell.angle_alpha   90.00
_cell.angle_beta   90.00
_cell.angle_gamma   90.00
#
_symmetry.space_group_name_H-M   'P 1'
#
loop_
_entity.id
_entity.type
_entity.pdbx_description
1 polymer ?
#
loop_
_entity_poly.entity_id
_entity_poly.type
_entity_poly.pdbx_seq_one_letter_code
_entity_poly.pdbx_strand_id
1 'polypeptide(L)'
;MKLTKKLTEIGRRYKEKPLINKVEPFKHYFSSTGDLDYDRLDEYDGEFTRREIVARYLLVNAVLDQGPDIKGVRELLKNVTTNLYQQGIKIFHKPSDFFENINVVVNEILEEHKLVREQRAEEWARENKTTPTKYNLFFAQSIRGLISIKQVLDYAIHRWGVPLSLFLLLEKDYASIRERLDNPLVNYLEKWESAEIMARKLKDDERYGLGSAIGDKACHLFAKMYVSTFNLVKTKLHDRGWTDMSYEVPLDSNAGRVLFRTGFLLEWASQKDYKEWGVIQEGAGKGGKHYIRVTNIRGKKVTKIANEPELLSEYANILNYYLKISRRSPQYIEIQHLPNLLIHKLNTLEGRKFHLADFDDGLIYIGTKYCFNHPNPSCEKCLLNDICKGYKEKHDLIEEYFT
;
A
#
# COMPACT_ATOMS: atom_id res chain seq x y z
N MET A 1 0.27 12.98 19.29
CA MET A 1 0.89 14.00 18.39
C MET A 1 2.38 13.84 18.14
N LYS A 2 3.24 13.81 19.18
CA LYS A 2 4.70 13.73 19.02
C LYS A 2 5.17 12.56 18.15
N LEU A 3 4.58 11.38 18.35
CA LEU A 3 4.88 10.19 17.56
C LEU A 3 4.48 10.33 16.08
N THR A 4 3.28 10.86 15.80
CA THR A 4 2.81 11.13 14.44
C THR A 4 3.79 12.03 13.69
N LYS A 5 4.17 13.15 14.30
CA LYS A 5 5.15 14.08 13.73
C LYS A 5 6.49 13.40 13.42
N LYS A 6 7.03 12.65 14.38
CA LYS A 6 8.32 11.97 14.21
C LYS A 6 8.28 10.91 13.10
N LEU A 7 7.19 10.15 12.99
CA LEU A 7 6.99 9.20 11.90
C LEU A 7 6.93 9.90 10.54
N THR A 8 6.20 11.00 10.42
CA THR A 8 6.15 11.78 9.17
C THR A 8 7.52 12.35 8.78
N GLU A 9 8.31 12.85 9.73
CA GLU A 9 9.67 13.34 9.48
C GLU A 9 10.60 12.22 9.02
N ILE A 10 10.49 11.03 9.62
CA ILE A 10 11.24 9.84 9.21
C ILE A 10 10.85 9.43 7.79
N GLY A 11 9.56 9.28 7.48
CA GLY A 11 9.15 8.84 6.15
C GLY A 11 9.47 9.86 5.06
N ARG A 12 9.40 11.16 5.35
CA ARG A 12 9.88 12.20 4.43
C ARG A 12 11.33 12.00 4.01
N ARG A 13 12.18 11.57 4.95
CA ARG A 13 13.61 11.32 4.72
C ARG A 13 13.87 9.96 4.06
N TYR A 14 13.06 8.96 4.38
CA TYR A 14 13.24 7.57 3.95
C TYR A 14 12.03 7.06 3.15
N LYS A 15 11.70 7.77 2.08
CA LYS A 15 10.55 7.42 1.22
C LYS A 15 10.75 6.07 0.56
N GLU A 16 9.71 5.25 0.58
CA GLU A 16 9.74 3.95 -0.07
C GLU A 16 8.94 3.99 -1.38
N LYS A 17 9.63 4.20 -2.50
CA LYS A 17 9.00 4.27 -3.83
C LYS A 17 9.34 3.05 -4.68
N PRO A 18 8.40 2.52 -5.48
CA PRO A 18 8.74 1.61 -6.57
C PRO A 18 9.74 2.26 -7.53
N LEU A 19 10.76 1.52 -7.93
CA LEU A 19 11.83 1.99 -8.82
C LEU A 19 11.41 1.92 -10.30
N ILE A 20 10.30 2.58 -10.65
CA ILE A 20 9.77 2.59 -12.03
C ILE A 20 10.77 3.22 -12.99
N ASN A 21 11.56 4.19 -12.52
CA ASN A 21 12.66 4.79 -13.26
C ASN A 21 13.78 3.81 -13.65
N LYS A 22 13.78 2.60 -13.09
CA LYS A 22 14.71 1.51 -13.44
C LYS A 22 14.06 0.42 -14.30
N VAL A 23 12.77 0.52 -14.61
CA VAL A 23 12.11 -0.34 -15.58
C VAL A 23 12.53 0.21 -16.95
N GLU A 24 13.34 -0.56 -17.68
CA GLU A 24 14.00 -0.11 -18.92
C GLU A 24 13.04 0.62 -19.89
N PRO A 25 11.87 0.06 -20.25
CA PRO A 25 10.98 0.72 -21.21
C PRO A 25 10.40 2.03 -20.69
N PHE A 26 10.38 2.28 -19.38
CA PHE A 26 9.80 3.47 -18.76
C PHE A 26 10.84 4.49 -18.31
N LYS A 27 12.14 4.17 -18.43
CA LYS A 27 13.23 5.03 -17.98
C LYS A 27 13.14 6.44 -18.56
N HIS A 28 12.70 6.56 -19.80
CA HIS A 28 12.57 7.82 -20.51
C HIS A 28 11.38 8.68 -20.05
N TYR A 29 10.52 8.19 -19.15
CA TYR A 29 9.49 8.99 -18.48
C TYR A 29 10.03 9.80 -17.29
N PHE A 30 11.29 9.57 -16.91
CA PHE A 30 11.91 10.13 -15.72
C PHE A 30 13.12 11.00 -16.09
N SER A 31 13.38 12.01 -15.27
CA SER A 31 14.57 12.84 -15.33
C SER A 31 15.83 12.04 -14.97
N SER A 32 17.01 12.64 -15.19
CA SER A 32 18.30 12.07 -14.75
C SER A 32 18.41 11.93 -13.22
N THR A 33 17.63 12.70 -12.44
CA THR A 33 17.53 12.57 -10.98
C THR A 33 16.61 11.44 -10.54
N GLY A 34 15.89 10.82 -11.48
CA GLY A 34 14.95 9.73 -11.22
C GLY A 34 13.54 10.20 -10.83
N ASP A 35 13.26 11.49 -10.96
CA ASP A 35 11.93 12.06 -10.74
C ASP A 35 11.08 11.94 -12.01
N LEU A 36 9.78 11.77 -11.85
CA LEU A 36 8.86 11.68 -13.00
C LEU A 36 8.83 13.02 -13.75
N ASP A 37 8.92 12.98 -15.08
CA ASP A 37 8.83 14.18 -15.93
C ASP A 37 7.35 14.58 -16.09
N TYR A 38 6.89 15.43 -15.17
CA TYR A 38 5.48 15.84 -15.08
C TYR A 38 5.00 16.61 -16.31
N ASP A 39 5.88 17.36 -16.98
CA ASP A 39 5.52 18.18 -18.13
C ASP A 39 5.20 17.32 -19.37
N ARG A 40 5.71 16.08 -19.38
CA ARG A 40 5.56 15.13 -20.50
C ARG A 40 4.64 13.96 -20.18
N LEU A 41 3.97 13.96 -19.03
CA LEU A 41 3.13 12.82 -18.61
C LEU A 41 1.96 12.54 -19.55
N ASP A 42 1.45 13.57 -20.21
CA ASP A 42 0.33 13.47 -21.14
C ASP A 42 0.79 13.29 -22.59
N GLU A 43 2.09 13.13 -22.84
CA GLU A 43 2.59 12.67 -24.15
C GLU A 43 2.22 11.21 -24.40
N TYR A 44 2.00 10.88 -25.67
CA TYR A 44 1.71 9.52 -26.12
C TYR A 44 2.97 8.65 -26.10
N ASP A 45 2.79 7.41 -25.65
CA ASP A 45 3.67 6.27 -25.88
C ASP A 45 2.82 5.10 -26.37
N GLY A 46 2.91 4.79 -27.67
CA GLY A 46 1.93 3.93 -28.35
C GLY A 46 0.55 4.59 -28.42
N GLU A 47 -0.48 3.86 -28.00
CA GLU A 47 -1.88 4.33 -28.01
C GLU A 47 -2.29 5.11 -26.76
N PHE A 48 -1.46 5.06 -25.70
CA PHE A 48 -1.77 5.60 -24.37
C PHE A 48 -0.83 6.74 -23.99
N THR A 49 -1.20 7.54 -22.99
CA THR A 49 -0.27 8.49 -22.40
C THR A 49 0.72 7.82 -21.46
N ARG A 50 1.87 8.46 -21.20
CA ARG A 50 2.81 7.99 -20.16
C ARG A 50 2.15 7.87 -18.79
N ARG A 51 1.24 8.80 -18.46
CA ARG A 51 0.44 8.78 -17.22
C ARG A 51 -0.36 7.49 -17.07
N GLU A 52 -1.04 7.07 -18.14
CA GLU A 52 -1.79 5.82 -18.20
C GLU A 52 -0.86 4.61 -17.99
N ILE A 53 0.28 4.55 -18.70
CA ILE A 53 1.24 3.44 -18.57
C ILE A 53 1.81 3.34 -17.15
N VAL A 54 2.18 4.46 -16.54
CA VAL A 54 2.65 4.50 -15.14
C VAL A 54 1.55 4.06 -14.18
N ALA A 55 0.31 4.52 -14.36
CA ALA A 55 -0.82 4.09 -13.53
C ALA A 55 -1.07 2.58 -13.62
N ARG A 56 -1.00 1.99 -14.82
CA ARG A 56 -1.13 0.54 -15.04
C ARG A 56 -0.04 -0.25 -14.33
N TYR A 57 1.22 0.18 -14.47
CA TYR A 57 2.34 -0.44 -13.76
C TYR A 57 2.16 -0.38 -12.25
N LEU A 58 1.75 0.77 -11.72
CA LEU A 58 1.52 0.96 -10.29
C LEU A 58 0.40 0.08 -9.73
N LEU A 59 -0.67 -0.16 -10.51
CA LEU A 59 -1.75 -1.03 -10.08
C LEU A 59 -1.27 -2.48 -9.99
N VAL A 60 -0.56 -2.97 -11.00
CA VAL A 60 0.06 -4.30 -10.95
C VAL A 60 1.07 -4.39 -9.80
N ASN A 61 1.88 -3.35 -9.57
CA ASN A 61 2.78 -3.28 -8.43
C ASN A 61 2.04 -3.47 -7.10
N ALA A 62 0.95 -2.72 -6.88
CA ALA A 62 0.15 -2.82 -5.67
C ALA A 62 -0.48 -4.21 -5.48
N VAL A 63 -0.95 -4.83 -6.56
CA VAL A 63 -1.51 -6.19 -6.54
C VAL A 63 -0.45 -7.22 -6.10
N LEU A 64 0.78 -7.09 -6.60
CA LEU A 64 1.88 -8.00 -6.27
C LEU A 64 2.47 -7.75 -4.88
N ASP A 65 2.49 -6.50 -4.41
CA ASP A 65 3.06 -6.02 -3.13
C ASP A 65 2.21 -6.40 -1.90
N GLN A 66 1.95 -7.71 -1.77
CA GLN A 66 1.23 -8.32 -0.66
C GLN A 66 2.09 -9.32 0.13
N GLY A 67 3.24 -9.74 -0.41
CA GLY A 67 4.16 -10.67 0.26
C GLY A 67 5.04 -10.03 1.35
N PRO A 68 5.80 -10.85 2.11
CA PRO A 68 6.64 -10.38 3.21
C PRO A 68 7.96 -9.71 2.78
N ASP A 69 8.35 -9.81 1.50
CA ASP A 69 9.54 -9.15 0.95
C ASP A 69 9.17 -8.20 -0.20
N ILE A 70 8.77 -6.99 0.17
CA ILE A 70 8.39 -5.90 -0.75
C ILE A 70 9.46 -5.65 -1.81
N LYS A 71 10.74 -5.66 -1.40
CA LYS A 71 11.86 -5.42 -2.30
C LYS A 71 11.98 -6.52 -3.36
N GLY A 72 11.88 -7.78 -2.96
CA GLY A 72 11.94 -8.92 -3.87
C GLY A 72 10.79 -8.92 -4.88
N VAL A 73 9.57 -8.60 -4.43
CA VAL A 73 8.41 -8.48 -5.32
C VAL A 73 8.59 -7.36 -6.35
N ARG A 74 9.10 -6.19 -5.92
CA ARG A 74 9.34 -5.06 -6.83
C ARG A 74 10.45 -5.34 -7.84
N GLU A 75 11.49 -6.06 -7.42
CA GLU A 75 12.57 -6.51 -8.31
C GLU A 75 12.04 -7.50 -9.36
N LEU A 76 11.21 -8.48 -8.93
CA LEU A 76 10.54 -9.42 -9.81
C LEU A 76 9.69 -8.70 -10.88
N LEU A 77 8.81 -7.78 -10.47
CA LEU A 77 7.98 -7.03 -11.41
C LEU A 77 8.83 -6.24 -12.42
N LYS A 78 9.86 -5.55 -11.93
CA LYS A 78 10.74 -4.72 -12.77
C LYS A 78 11.47 -5.56 -13.82
N ASN A 79 12.07 -6.67 -13.42
CA ASN A 79 12.86 -7.52 -14.32
C ASN A 79 11.96 -8.24 -15.33
N VAL A 80 10.88 -8.89 -14.87
CA VAL A 80 9.91 -9.54 -15.76
C VAL A 80 9.35 -8.54 -16.77
N THR A 81 8.96 -7.33 -16.35
CA THR A 81 8.49 -6.28 -17.28
C THR A 81 9.56 -5.93 -18.31
N THR A 82 10.81 -5.75 -17.88
CA THR A 82 11.92 -5.39 -18.76
C THR A 82 12.19 -6.48 -19.80
N ASN A 83 12.27 -7.74 -19.36
CA ASN A 83 12.59 -8.88 -20.22
C ASN A 83 11.46 -9.16 -21.22
N LEU A 84 10.20 -9.04 -20.81
CA LEU A 84 9.06 -9.16 -21.72
C LEU A 84 9.08 -8.06 -22.79
N TYR A 85 9.39 -6.81 -22.43
CA TYR A 85 9.44 -5.71 -23.39
C TYR A 85 10.59 -5.85 -24.40
N GLN A 86 11.73 -6.37 -23.97
CA GLN A 86 12.85 -6.70 -24.87
C GLN A 86 12.46 -7.78 -25.90
N GLN A 87 11.54 -8.67 -25.54
CA GLN A 87 10.96 -9.68 -26.43
C GLN A 87 9.77 -9.15 -27.26
N GLY A 88 9.44 -7.85 -27.14
CA GLY A 88 8.32 -7.23 -27.85
C GLY A 88 6.95 -7.47 -27.21
N ILE A 89 6.88 -8.11 -26.04
CA ILE A 89 5.64 -8.38 -25.29
C ILE A 89 5.36 -7.19 -24.37
N LYS A 90 4.52 -6.25 -24.82
CA LYS A 90 4.37 -4.93 -24.17
C LYS A 90 3.14 -4.86 -23.28
N ILE A 91 3.09 -5.68 -22.23
CA ILE A 91 1.88 -5.94 -21.42
C ILE A 91 1.15 -4.70 -20.85
N PHE A 92 1.81 -3.54 -20.67
CA PHE A 92 1.12 -2.32 -20.24
C PHE A 92 0.60 -1.45 -21.39
N HIS A 93 1.17 -1.59 -22.60
CA HIS A 93 0.70 -0.95 -23.83
C HIS A 93 -0.29 -1.81 -24.62
N LYS A 94 -0.23 -3.12 -24.48
CA LYS A 94 -1.14 -4.09 -25.10
C LYS A 94 -1.35 -5.23 -24.12
N PRO A 95 -2.32 -5.13 -23.19
CA PRO A 95 -2.45 -6.14 -22.14
C PRO A 95 -2.85 -7.53 -22.66
N SER A 96 -3.35 -7.64 -23.91
CA SER A 96 -3.57 -8.96 -24.54
C SER A 96 -2.28 -9.74 -24.78
N ASP A 97 -1.14 -9.04 -24.92
CA ASP A 97 0.18 -9.69 -25.10
C ASP A 97 0.50 -10.65 -23.96
N PHE A 98 0.03 -10.38 -22.74
CA PHE A 98 0.20 -11.27 -21.60
C PHE A 98 -0.47 -12.63 -21.82
N PHE A 99 -1.70 -12.63 -22.33
CA PHE A 99 -2.50 -13.83 -22.54
C PHE A 99 -2.09 -14.56 -23.81
N GLU A 100 -1.78 -13.82 -24.88
CA GLU A 100 -1.28 -14.35 -26.15
C GLU A 100 0.07 -15.06 -25.97
N ASN A 101 0.90 -14.62 -25.00
CA ASN A 101 2.23 -15.15 -24.75
C ASN A 101 2.37 -15.79 -23.35
N ILE A 102 1.28 -16.37 -22.81
CA ILE A 102 1.25 -16.83 -21.41
C ILE A 102 2.36 -17.83 -21.06
N ASN A 103 2.78 -18.68 -22.01
CA ASN A 103 3.90 -19.60 -21.83
C ASN A 103 5.23 -18.88 -21.60
N VAL A 104 5.49 -17.80 -22.35
CA VAL A 104 6.70 -16.97 -22.20
C VAL A 104 6.64 -16.25 -20.86
N VAL A 105 5.51 -15.63 -20.53
CA VAL A 105 5.34 -14.88 -19.28
C VAL A 105 5.52 -15.77 -18.05
N VAL A 106 4.94 -16.97 -18.04
CA VAL A 106 5.08 -17.90 -16.91
C VAL A 106 6.53 -18.34 -16.73
N ASN A 107 7.24 -18.62 -17.82
CA ASN A 107 8.65 -18.99 -17.77
C ASN A 107 9.51 -17.83 -17.24
N GLU A 108 9.25 -16.61 -17.70
CA GLU A 108 9.93 -15.40 -17.25
C GLU A 108 9.73 -15.16 -15.74
N ILE A 109 8.51 -15.30 -15.25
CA ILE A 109 8.20 -15.17 -13.81
C ILE A 109 8.95 -16.24 -12.98
N LEU A 110 9.05 -17.48 -13.49
CA LEU A 110 9.78 -18.55 -12.80
C LEU A 110 11.28 -18.28 -12.75
N GLU A 111 11.87 -17.87 -13.87
CA GLU A 111 13.29 -17.58 -13.98
C GLU A 111 13.69 -16.43 -13.06
N GLU A 112 12.98 -15.30 -13.15
CA GLU A 112 13.24 -14.14 -12.31
C GLU A 112 12.96 -14.42 -10.83
N HIS A 113 11.96 -15.24 -10.49
CA HIS A 113 11.75 -15.67 -9.10
C HIS A 113 12.97 -16.42 -8.55
N LYS A 114 13.58 -17.30 -9.35
CA LYS A 114 14.79 -18.03 -8.97
C LYS A 114 15.96 -17.07 -8.76
N LEU A 115 16.19 -16.14 -9.67
CA LEU A 115 17.27 -15.16 -9.59
C LEU A 115 17.13 -14.23 -8.37
N VAL A 116 15.93 -13.69 -8.14
CA VAL A 116 15.67 -12.84 -6.96
C VAL A 116 15.87 -13.63 -5.67
N ARG A 117 15.45 -14.91 -5.64
CA ARG A 117 15.66 -15.79 -4.50
C ARG A 117 17.15 -16.01 -4.21
N GLU A 118 17.98 -16.26 -5.22
CA GLU A 118 19.42 -16.45 -5.07
C GLU A 118 20.09 -15.21 -4.44
N GLN A 119 19.62 -14.01 -4.79
CA GLN A 119 20.17 -12.75 -4.28
C GLN A 119 19.69 -12.39 -2.87
N ARG A 120 18.42 -12.70 -2.53
CA ARG A 120 17.75 -12.12 -1.37
C ARG A 120 17.45 -13.08 -0.22
N ALA A 121 17.39 -14.39 -0.49
CA ALA A 121 16.88 -15.34 0.48
C ALA A 121 17.70 -15.39 1.78
N GLU A 122 19.02 -15.25 1.70
CA GLU A 122 19.90 -15.25 2.88
C GLU A 122 19.72 -14.01 3.75
N GLU A 123 19.74 -12.82 3.15
CA GLU A 123 19.53 -11.55 3.84
C GLU A 123 18.16 -11.55 4.54
N TRP A 124 17.11 -11.90 3.79
CA TRP A 124 15.75 -11.98 4.31
C TRP A 124 15.65 -12.98 5.47
N ALA A 125 16.27 -14.16 5.34
CA ALA A 125 16.24 -15.18 6.37
C ALA A 125 16.93 -14.74 7.67
N ARG A 126 18.07 -14.04 7.55
CA ARG A 126 18.80 -13.45 8.68
C ARG A 126 17.98 -12.40 9.41
N GLU A 127 17.40 -11.45 8.67
CA GLU A 127 16.56 -10.38 9.24
C GLU A 127 15.31 -10.93 9.94
N ASN A 128 14.72 -12.01 9.41
CA ASN A 128 13.49 -12.59 9.93
C ASN A 128 13.71 -13.78 10.90
N LYS A 129 14.96 -14.10 11.24
CA LYS A 129 15.34 -15.27 12.07
C LYS A 129 14.65 -16.56 11.60
N THR A 130 14.82 -16.88 10.33
CA THR A 130 14.22 -18.04 9.64
C THR A 130 15.22 -18.68 8.68
N THR A 131 14.79 -19.61 7.83
CA THR A 131 15.66 -20.31 6.86
C THR A 131 15.46 -19.77 5.44
N PRO A 132 16.52 -19.67 4.61
CA PRO A 132 16.42 -19.23 3.21
C PRO A 132 15.49 -20.11 2.36
N THR A 133 15.33 -21.38 2.73
CA THR A 133 14.44 -22.32 2.05
C THR A 133 12.96 -21.93 2.10
N LYS A 134 12.57 -21.10 3.07
CA LYS A 134 11.19 -20.58 3.23
C LYS A 134 10.94 -19.31 2.41
N TYR A 135 11.97 -18.74 1.79
CA TYR A 135 11.80 -17.58 0.94
C TYR A 135 10.97 -17.93 -0.29
N ASN A 136 9.92 -17.15 -0.52
CA ASN A 136 9.05 -17.26 -1.68
C ASN A 136 8.50 -15.87 -2.03
N LEU A 137 8.17 -15.64 -3.30
CA LEU A 137 7.50 -14.42 -3.76
C LEU A 137 6.05 -14.69 -4.19
N PHE A 138 5.69 -15.95 -4.39
CA PHE A 138 4.35 -16.31 -4.86
C PHE A 138 3.38 -16.42 -3.68
N PHE A 139 2.48 -15.43 -3.60
CA PHE A 139 1.45 -15.40 -2.57
C PHE A 139 0.06 -15.21 -3.18
N ALA A 140 -0.90 -15.99 -2.71
CA ALA A 140 -2.31 -15.91 -3.09
C ALA A 140 -3.19 -15.60 -1.88
N GLN A 141 -4.37 -15.02 -2.15
CA GLN A 141 -5.37 -14.80 -1.11
C GLN A 141 -6.11 -16.11 -0.82
N SER A 142 -6.30 -16.43 0.46
CA SER A 142 -7.16 -17.54 0.92
C SER A 142 -8.17 -17.06 1.95
N ILE A 143 -9.12 -17.94 2.32
CA ILE A 143 -10.07 -17.72 3.42
C ILE A 143 -9.33 -17.42 4.74
N ARG A 144 -8.15 -17.99 4.93
CA ARG A 144 -7.31 -17.80 6.12
C ARG A 144 -6.37 -16.59 6.03
N GLY A 145 -6.46 -15.82 4.94
CA GLY A 145 -5.54 -14.72 4.64
C GLY A 145 -4.57 -15.06 3.52
N LEU A 146 -3.53 -14.25 3.36
CA LEU A 146 -2.51 -14.45 2.34
C LEU A 146 -1.67 -15.70 2.64
N ILE A 147 -1.52 -16.58 1.65
CA ILE A 147 -0.74 -17.83 1.77
C ILE A 147 0.34 -17.90 0.70
N SER A 148 1.49 -18.50 1.06
CA SER A 148 2.54 -18.83 0.11
C SER A 148 2.08 -19.99 -0.77
N ILE A 149 2.15 -19.83 -2.09
CA ILE A 149 1.82 -20.86 -3.09
C ILE A 149 3.07 -21.30 -3.85
N LYS A 150 3.03 -22.49 -4.46
CA LYS A 150 4.15 -22.99 -5.29
C LYS A 150 3.85 -22.97 -6.78
N GLN A 151 2.58 -22.78 -7.14
CA GLN A 151 2.09 -22.87 -8.51
C GLN A 151 2.18 -21.49 -9.16
N VAL A 152 3.14 -21.32 -10.08
CA VAL A 152 3.31 -20.05 -10.80
C VAL A 152 2.12 -19.70 -11.68
N LEU A 153 1.41 -20.68 -12.25
CA LEU A 153 0.28 -20.40 -13.14
C LEU A 153 -0.85 -19.70 -12.38
N ASP A 154 -1.19 -20.18 -11.18
CA ASP A 154 -2.19 -19.55 -10.31
C ASP A 154 -1.74 -18.12 -9.94
N TYR A 155 -0.48 -17.96 -9.53
CA TYR A 155 0.09 -16.65 -9.25
C TYR A 155 0.02 -15.70 -10.47
N ALA A 156 0.42 -16.16 -11.65
CA ALA A 156 0.44 -15.36 -12.87
C ALA A 156 -0.97 -14.95 -13.28
N ILE A 157 -1.91 -15.88 -13.40
CA ILE A 157 -3.28 -15.57 -13.80
C ILE A 157 -3.97 -14.68 -12.76
N HIS A 158 -3.84 -15.01 -11.47
CA HIS A 158 -4.57 -14.29 -10.43
C HIS A 158 -3.96 -12.92 -10.11
N ARG A 159 -2.63 -12.80 -10.03
CA ARG A 159 -1.97 -11.55 -9.60
C ARG A 159 -1.51 -10.66 -10.74
N TRP A 160 -1.24 -11.21 -11.92
CA TRP A 160 -0.90 -10.42 -13.11
C TRP A 160 -2.07 -10.36 -14.08
N GLY A 161 -2.67 -11.51 -14.39
CA GLY A 161 -3.76 -11.61 -15.35
C GLY A 161 -4.97 -10.77 -14.97
N VAL A 162 -5.46 -10.84 -13.73
CA VAL A 162 -6.64 -10.08 -13.29
C VAL A 162 -6.51 -8.55 -13.49
N PRO A 163 -5.45 -7.85 -13.01
CA PRO A 163 -5.30 -6.43 -13.30
C PRO A 163 -5.08 -6.12 -14.78
N LEU A 164 -4.42 -7.00 -15.55
CA LEU A 164 -4.27 -6.81 -17.01
C LEU A 164 -5.60 -6.99 -17.75
N SER A 165 -6.47 -7.91 -17.30
CA SER A 165 -7.84 -8.08 -17.81
C SER A 165 -8.70 -6.84 -17.54
N LEU A 166 -8.52 -6.17 -16.40
CA LEU A 166 -9.18 -4.89 -16.13
C LEU A 166 -8.80 -3.85 -17.20
N PHE A 167 -7.53 -3.72 -17.55
CA PHE A 167 -7.08 -2.77 -18.58
C PHE A 167 -7.71 -3.08 -19.95
N LEU A 168 -7.69 -4.35 -20.35
CA LEU A 168 -8.35 -4.82 -21.57
C LEU A 168 -9.85 -4.51 -21.58
N LEU A 169 -10.55 -4.77 -20.47
CA LEU A 169 -11.98 -4.54 -20.38
C LEU A 169 -12.31 -3.04 -20.53
N LEU A 170 -11.55 -2.18 -19.85
CA LEU A 170 -11.69 -0.73 -19.99
C LEU A 170 -11.42 -0.27 -21.43
N GLU A 171 -10.36 -0.75 -22.08
CA GLU A 171 -10.06 -0.43 -23.48
C GLU A 171 -11.22 -0.79 -24.42
N LYS A 172 -11.82 -1.98 -24.27
CA LYS A 172 -12.96 -2.40 -25.09
C LYS A 172 -14.20 -1.55 -24.85
N ASP A 173 -14.47 -1.21 -23.60
CA ASP A 173 -15.64 -0.41 -23.23
C ASP A 173 -15.49 1.05 -23.74
N TYR A 174 -14.31 1.66 -23.61
CA TYR A 174 -14.05 3.00 -24.15
C TYR A 174 -14.06 3.06 -25.69
N ALA A 175 -13.58 2.00 -26.36
CA ALA A 175 -13.64 1.91 -27.82
C ALA A 175 -15.08 1.87 -28.33
N SER A 176 -15.99 1.22 -27.57
CA SER A 176 -17.40 1.08 -27.95
C SER A 176 -18.18 2.41 -27.95
N ILE A 177 -17.75 3.38 -27.15
CA ILE A 177 -18.40 4.69 -27.01
C ILE A 177 -17.71 5.82 -27.81
N ARG A 178 -16.71 5.49 -28.66
CA ARG A 178 -15.93 6.44 -29.49
C ARG A 178 -15.28 7.59 -28.69
N GLU A 179 -14.98 7.37 -27.41
CA GLU A 179 -14.17 8.31 -26.63
C GLU A 179 -12.68 8.11 -26.93
N ARG A 180 -11.85 9.13 -26.65
CA ARG A 180 -10.39 8.99 -26.79
C ARG A 180 -9.88 7.91 -25.83
N LEU A 181 -9.19 6.93 -26.40
CA LEU A 181 -8.62 5.76 -25.71
C LEU A 181 -7.30 6.05 -24.99
N ASP A 182 -6.91 7.30 -24.82
CA ASP A 182 -5.54 7.62 -24.38
C ASP A 182 -5.30 7.40 -22.88
N ASN A 183 -6.37 7.31 -22.08
CA ASN A 183 -6.33 7.28 -20.60
C ASN A 183 -7.46 6.44 -19.95
N PRO A 184 -7.77 5.21 -20.41
CA PRO A 184 -8.95 4.48 -19.95
C PRO A 184 -8.90 4.14 -18.45
N LEU A 185 -7.74 3.73 -17.91
CA LEU A 185 -7.61 3.50 -16.47
C LEU A 185 -7.69 4.81 -15.70
N VAL A 186 -6.93 5.84 -16.09
CA VAL A 186 -6.96 7.15 -15.42
C VAL A 186 -8.38 7.72 -15.37
N ASN A 187 -9.13 7.67 -16.46
CA ASN A 187 -10.52 8.11 -16.51
C ASN A 187 -11.43 7.27 -15.59
N TYR A 188 -11.24 5.95 -15.57
CA TYR A 188 -11.97 5.06 -14.66
C TYR A 188 -11.68 5.37 -13.19
N LEU A 189 -10.43 5.64 -12.84
CA LEU A 189 -10.03 5.97 -11.47
C LEU A 189 -10.65 7.31 -11.05
N GLU A 190 -10.50 8.35 -11.88
CA GLU A 190 -10.88 9.72 -11.54
C GLU A 190 -12.37 10.03 -11.68
N LYS A 191 -13.18 9.07 -12.18
CA LYS A 191 -14.65 9.20 -12.17
C LYS A 191 -15.25 9.21 -10.76
N TRP A 192 -14.53 8.66 -9.77
CA TRP A 192 -15.01 8.56 -8.39
C TRP A 192 -14.84 9.88 -7.63
N GLU A 193 -15.68 10.10 -6.61
CA GLU A 193 -15.67 11.39 -5.89
C GLU A 193 -14.37 11.63 -5.10
N SER A 194 -13.71 10.56 -4.64
CA SER A 194 -12.45 10.63 -3.89
C SER A 194 -11.54 9.43 -4.13
N ALA A 195 -10.27 9.55 -3.73
CA ALA A 195 -9.30 8.47 -3.77
C ALA A 195 -9.69 7.29 -2.85
N GLU A 196 -10.35 7.54 -1.72
CA GLU A 196 -10.88 6.50 -0.82
C GLU A 196 -11.98 5.68 -1.50
N ILE A 197 -12.92 6.34 -2.18
CA ILE A 197 -13.97 5.64 -2.92
C ILE A 197 -13.35 4.87 -4.10
N MET A 198 -12.38 5.47 -4.79
CA MET A 198 -11.62 4.79 -5.85
C MET A 198 -10.93 3.52 -5.32
N ALA A 199 -10.26 3.58 -4.17
CA ALA A 199 -9.59 2.43 -3.56
C ALA A 199 -10.58 1.29 -3.26
N ARG A 200 -11.76 1.62 -2.71
CA ARG A 200 -12.83 0.64 -2.49
C ARG A 200 -13.35 0.04 -3.80
N LYS A 201 -13.54 0.87 -4.82
CA LYS A 201 -14.06 0.43 -6.14
C LYS A 201 -13.06 -0.42 -6.92
N LEU A 202 -11.77 -0.18 -6.79
CA LEU A 202 -10.74 -1.08 -7.33
C LEU A 202 -10.86 -2.51 -6.80
N LYS A 203 -11.43 -2.68 -5.61
CA LYS A 203 -11.68 -4.01 -5.05
C LYS A 203 -13.06 -4.54 -5.38
N ASP A 204 -14.10 -3.75 -5.11
CA ASP A 204 -15.48 -4.22 -4.96
C ASP A 204 -16.42 -3.77 -6.09
N ASP A 205 -15.93 -3.06 -7.11
CA ASP A 205 -16.76 -2.77 -8.28
C ASP A 205 -17.18 -4.07 -8.97
N GLU A 206 -18.47 -4.20 -9.28
CA GLU A 206 -19.05 -5.45 -9.78
C GLU A 206 -18.43 -5.90 -11.11
N ARG A 207 -18.04 -4.96 -11.97
CA ARG A 207 -17.50 -5.24 -13.31
C ARG A 207 -15.98 -5.08 -13.36
N TYR A 208 -15.46 -4.06 -12.69
CA TYR A 208 -14.06 -3.65 -12.79
C TYR A 208 -13.23 -3.95 -11.53
N GLY A 209 -13.86 -4.46 -10.48
CA GLY A 209 -13.18 -4.78 -9.22
C GLY A 209 -12.24 -5.97 -9.38
N LEU A 210 -11.07 -5.87 -8.76
CA LEU A 210 -10.06 -6.93 -8.74
C LEU A 210 -10.37 -8.02 -7.70
N GLY A 211 -11.39 -7.83 -6.86
CA GLY A 211 -11.92 -8.84 -5.94
C GLY A 211 -10.85 -9.42 -5.01
N SER A 212 -10.59 -10.72 -5.12
CA SER A 212 -9.59 -11.43 -4.31
C SER A 212 -8.15 -11.23 -4.79
N ALA A 213 -7.94 -10.72 -6.01
CA ALA A 213 -6.60 -10.42 -6.51
C ALA A 213 -5.96 -9.23 -5.78
N ILE A 214 -6.75 -8.35 -5.16
CA ILE A 214 -6.24 -7.22 -4.38
C ILE A 214 -6.84 -7.19 -2.96
N GLY A 215 -6.01 -6.92 -1.96
CA GLY A 215 -6.48 -6.65 -0.60
C GLY A 215 -6.73 -5.16 -0.36
N ASP A 216 -7.50 -4.79 0.66
CA ASP A 216 -7.80 -3.37 0.97
C ASP A 216 -6.52 -2.54 1.15
N LYS A 217 -5.53 -3.08 1.88
CA LYS A 217 -4.20 -2.44 2.05
C LYS A 217 -3.56 -2.11 0.70
N ALA A 218 -3.66 -3.01 -0.26
CA ALA A 218 -3.06 -2.82 -1.58
C ALA A 218 -3.83 -1.77 -2.40
N CYS A 219 -5.16 -1.70 -2.27
CA CYS A 219 -5.94 -0.61 -2.85
C CYS A 219 -5.52 0.76 -2.30
N HIS A 220 -5.36 0.87 -0.97
CA HIS A 220 -4.90 2.10 -0.34
C HIS A 220 -3.44 2.43 -0.67
N LEU A 221 -2.59 1.41 -0.84
CA LEU A 221 -1.21 1.59 -1.32
C LEU A 221 -1.21 2.15 -2.75
N PHE A 222 -2.07 1.62 -3.63
CA PHE A 222 -2.25 2.18 -4.96
C PHE A 222 -2.72 3.65 -4.90
N ALA A 223 -3.72 3.96 -4.06
CA ALA A 223 -4.18 5.34 -3.87
C ALA A 223 -3.06 6.28 -3.40
N LYS A 224 -2.25 5.86 -2.42
CA LYS A 224 -1.04 6.58 -1.99
C LYS A 224 -0.07 6.81 -3.13
N MET A 225 0.20 5.78 -3.93
CA MET A 225 1.15 5.88 -5.05
C MET A 225 0.63 6.84 -6.13
N TYR A 226 -0.63 6.69 -6.52
CA TYR A 226 -1.30 7.49 -7.54
C TYR A 226 -1.41 8.96 -7.12
N VAL A 227 -1.90 9.24 -5.91
CA VAL A 227 -2.23 10.60 -5.48
C VAL A 227 -1.01 11.33 -4.92
N SER A 228 -0.23 10.71 -4.04
CA SER A 228 0.81 11.43 -3.28
C SER A 228 2.24 11.14 -3.73
N THR A 229 2.51 9.94 -4.23
CA THR A 229 3.90 9.52 -4.52
C THR A 229 4.35 9.94 -5.90
N PHE A 230 3.48 9.74 -6.89
CA PHE A 230 3.71 10.04 -8.31
C PHE A 230 2.79 11.14 -8.84
N ASN A 231 1.88 11.68 -8.04
CA ASN A 231 0.97 12.79 -8.38
C ASN A 231 0.33 12.66 -9.77
N LEU A 232 -0.27 11.50 -10.04
CA LEU A 232 -0.83 11.15 -11.35
C LEU A 232 -2.23 11.74 -11.60
N VAL A 233 -2.84 12.37 -10.60
CA VAL A 233 -4.15 13.02 -10.73
C VAL A 233 -4.14 14.03 -11.89
N LYS A 234 -5.09 13.93 -12.82
CA LYS A 234 -5.17 14.76 -14.03
C LYS A 234 -6.36 15.71 -14.03
N THR A 235 -7.55 15.18 -13.84
CA THR A 235 -8.84 15.90 -14.01
C THR A 235 -9.41 16.42 -12.70
N LYS A 236 -8.87 15.98 -11.56
CA LYS A 236 -9.36 16.29 -10.21
C LYS A 236 -8.39 17.13 -9.35
N LEU A 237 -7.46 17.85 -9.98
CA LEU A 237 -6.37 18.58 -9.29
C LEU A 237 -6.84 19.58 -8.20
N HIS A 238 -8.02 20.16 -8.35
CA HIS A 238 -8.58 21.13 -7.39
C HIS A 238 -9.61 20.53 -6.44
N ASP A 239 -9.88 19.23 -6.54
CA ASP A 239 -10.83 18.53 -5.69
C ASP A 239 -10.13 18.02 -4.42
N ARG A 240 -10.64 18.40 -3.23
CA ARG A 240 -10.13 17.91 -1.95
C ARG A 240 -10.23 16.39 -1.80
N GLY A 241 -11.13 15.76 -2.56
CA GLY A 241 -11.25 14.30 -2.68
C GLY A 241 -10.06 13.60 -3.34
N TRP A 242 -9.13 14.35 -3.93
CA TRP A 242 -8.00 13.81 -4.70
C TRP A 242 -6.67 14.39 -4.22
N THR A 243 -6.49 14.40 -2.90
CA THR A 243 -5.31 14.95 -2.22
C THR A 243 -4.68 13.91 -1.30
N ASP A 244 -3.52 14.20 -0.74
CA ASP A 244 -2.84 13.30 0.20
C ASP A 244 -3.66 12.92 1.45
N MET A 245 -4.74 13.65 1.73
CA MET A 245 -5.66 13.38 2.84
C MET A 245 -6.86 12.52 2.46
N SER A 246 -7.01 12.15 1.18
CA SER A 246 -8.25 11.60 0.64
C SER A 246 -8.31 10.07 0.54
N TYR A 247 -7.41 9.38 1.23
CA TYR A 247 -7.40 7.91 1.37
C TYR A 247 -7.01 7.49 2.80
N GLU A 248 -7.39 6.28 3.22
CA GLU A 248 -6.89 5.67 4.46
C GLU A 248 -5.40 5.27 4.33
N VAL A 249 -4.63 5.35 5.42
CA VAL A 249 -3.25 4.80 5.45
C VAL A 249 -3.27 3.30 5.12
N PRO A 250 -2.40 2.80 4.22
CA PRO A 250 -2.33 1.39 3.88
C PRO A 250 -1.72 0.55 5.01
N LEU A 251 -2.55 0.22 6.01
CA LEU A 251 -2.10 -0.51 7.20
C LEU A 251 -1.80 -1.98 6.89
N ASP A 252 -0.51 -2.33 6.95
CA ASP A 252 0.00 -3.70 6.90
C ASP A 252 0.45 -4.20 8.29
N SER A 253 0.96 -5.43 8.35
CA SER A 253 1.50 -6.01 9.57
C SER A 253 2.69 -5.22 10.14
N ASN A 254 3.51 -4.60 9.30
CA ASN A 254 4.63 -3.76 9.76
C ASN A 254 4.12 -2.49 10.44
N ALA A 255 3.23 -1.75 9.77
CA ALA A 255 2.58 -0.56 10.29
C ALA A 255 1.81 -0.87 11.58
N GLY A 256 0.98 -1.92 11.59
CA GLY A 256 0.23 -2.35 12.76
C GLY A 256 1.11 -2.69 13.95
N ARG A 257 2.21 -3.42 13.72
CA ARG A 257 3.20 -3.73 14.77
C ARG A 257 3.84 -2.47 15.33
N VAL A 258 4.25 -1.53 14.49
CA VAL A 258 4.84 -0.26 14.94
C VAL A 258 3.83 0.56 15.75
N LEU A 259 2.60 0.73 15.27
CA LEU A 259 1.56 1.47 15.96
C LEU A 259 1.18 0.83 17.31
N PHE A 260 1.15 -0.50 17.38
CA PHE A 260 0.85 -1.17 18.64
C PHE A 260 2.00 -1.07 19.64
N ARG A 261 3.24 -1.40 19.22
CA ARG A 261 4.42 -1.46 20.10
C ARG A 261 4.90 -0.11 20.58
N THR A 262 4.72 0.95 19.78
CA THR A 262 5.02 2.31 20.23
C THR A 262 4.02 2.84 21.24
N GLY A 263 2.89 2.15 21.44
CA GLY A 263 1.81 2.55 22.32
C GLY A 263 0.76 3.44 21.64
N PHE A 264 0.93 3.81 20.38
CA PHE A 264 0.01 4.69 19.63
C PHE A 264 -1.43 4.19 19.74
N LEU A 265 -1.71 2.94 19.39
CA LEU A 265 -3.07 2.39 19.44
C LEU A 265 -3.64 2.37 20.87
N LEU A 266 -2.78 2.21 21.87
CA LEU A 266 -3.18 2.14 23.28
C LEU A 266 -3.50 3.52 23.88
N GLU A 267 -3.23 4.62 23.17
CA GLU A 267 -3.72 5.96 23.54
C GLU A 267 -5.23 6.08 23.24
N TRP A 268 -5.73 5.36 22.25
CA TRP A 268 -7.09 5.55 21.71
C TRP A 268 -8.11 4.50 22.19
N ALA A 269 -7.65 3.28 22.46
CA ALA A 269 -8.48 2.23 23.04
C ALA A 269 -7.69 1.34 24.00
N SER A 270 -8.39 0.57 24.83
CA SER A 270 -7.78 -0.35 25.78
C SER A 270 -7.37 -1.67 25.12
N GLN A 271 -6.45 -2.41 25.74
CA GLN A 271 -6.14 -3.78 25.29
C GLN A 271 -7.37 -4.69 25.35
N LYS A 272 -8.29 -4.46 26.31
CA LYS A 272 -9.55 -5.22 26.40
C LYS A 272 -10.41 -4.99 25.16
N ASP A 273 -10.57 -3.74 24.74
CA ASP A 273 -11.31 -3.40 23.52
C ASP A 273 -10.69 -4.10 22.29
N TYR A 274 -9.37 -4.04 22.15
CA TYR A 274 -8.67 -4.69 21.03
C TYR A 274 -8.78 -6.23 21.05
N LYS A 275 -8.91 -6.86 22.22
CA LYS A 275 -9.21 -8.30 22.33
C LYS A 275 -10.64 -8.60 21.88
N GLU A 276 -11.62 -7.83 22.36
CA GLU A 276 -13.03 -7.99 22.00
C GLU A 276 -13.27 -7.79 20.49
N TRP A 277 -12.51 -6.89 19.86
CA TRP A 277 -12.57 -6.66 18.41
C TRP A 277 -11.78 -7.68 17.59
N GLY A 278 -11.10 -8.64 18.23
CA GLY A 278 -10.25 -9.63 17.59
C GLY A 278 -9.02 -9.02 16.90
N VAL A 279 -8.62 -7.82 17.28
CA VAL A 279 -7.36 -7.18 16.86
C VAL A 279 -6.20 -7.84 17.59
N ILE A 280 -6.35 -8.12 18.89
CA ILE A 280 -5.45 -8.99 19.65
C ILE A 280 -6.05 -10.38 19.67
N GLN A 281 -5.34 -11.36 19.10
CA GLN A 281 -5.69 -12.76 19.11
C GLN A 281 -4.71 -13.51 20.00
N GLU A 282 -5.16 -13.85 21.21
CA GLU A 282 -4.32 -14.49 22.21
C GLU A 282 -3.90 -15.90 21.79
N GLY A 283 -2.63 -16.26 22.00
CA GLY A 283 -2.10 -17.58 21.65
C GLY A 283 -1.92 -17.86 20.15
N ALA A 284 -2.46 -17.01 19.27
CA ALA A 284 -2.45 -17.22 17.82
C ALA A 284 -1.13 -16.79 17.14
N GLY A 285 -0.24 -16.13 17.88
CA GLY A 285 1.06 -15.65 17.38
C GLY A 285 2.16 -16.71 17.41
N LYS A 286 3.27 -16.41 16.74
CA LYS A 286 4.45 -17.30 16.70
C LYS A 286 4.94 -17.63 18.11
N GLY A 287 5.02 -18.92 18.44
CA GLY A 287 5.47 -19.39 19.76
C GLY A 287 4.45 -19.21 20.88
N GLY A 288 3.15 -19.17 20.57
CA GLY A 288 2.07 -19.01 21.56
C GLY A 288 1.88 -17.56 22.04
N LYS A 289 2.54 -16.62 21.38
CA LYS A 289 2.43 -15.18 21.63
C LYS A 289 1.10 -14.61 21.10
N HIS A 290 0.83 -13.33 21.35
CA HIS A 290 -0.37 -12.68 20.85
C HIS A 290 -0.19 -12.21 19.40
N TYR A 291 -1.14 -12.54 18.54
CA TYR A 291 -1.16 -12.06 17.16
C TYR A 291 -1.97 -10.76 17.04
N ILE A 292 -1.39 -9.75 16.39
CA ILE A 292 -2.00 -8.45 16.11
C ILE A 292 -2.54 -8.46 14.68
N ARG A 293 -3.85 -8.66 14.56
CA ARG A 293 -4.57 -8.54 13.30
C ARG A 293 -5.01 -7.10 13.08
N VAL A 294 -4.07 -6.23 12.72
CA VAL A 294 -4.30 -4.77 12.62
C VAL A 294 -5.49 -4.39 11.73
N THR A 295 -5.77 -5.15 10.67
CA THR A 295 -6.90 -4.87 9.76
C THR A 295 -8.26 -4.88 10.48
N ASN A 296 -8.37 -5.55 11.63
CA ASN A 296 -9.61 -5.62 12.41
C ASN A 296 -9.94 -4.30 13.14
N ILE A 297 -9.06 -3.29 13.09
CA ILE A 297 -9.36 -1.96 13.65
C ILE A 297 -10.36 -1.16 12.79
N ARG A 298 -10.59 -1.56 11.53
CA ARG A 298 -11.47 -0.80 10.64
C ARG A 298 -12.90 -0.78 11.19
N GLY A 299 -13.51 0.41 11.22
CA GLY A 299 -14.83 0.63 11.78
C GLY A 299 -14.90 0.52 13.32
N LYS A 300 -13.76 0.40 14.01
CA LYS A 300 -13.73 0.39 15.48
C LYS A 300 -13.57 1.81 16.01
N LYS A 301 -14.31 2.12 17.08
CA LYS A 301 -14.36 3.46 17.67
C LYS A 301 -13.23 3.71 18.66
N VAL A 302 -12.80 4.95 18.78
CA VAL A 302 -11.99 5.42 19.93
C VAL A 302 -12.82 5.27 21.22
N THR A 303 -12.20 4.76 22.30
CA THR A 303 -12.88 4.52 23.59
C THR A 303 -12.25 5.28 24.76
N LYS A 304 -10.99 5.73 24.66
CA LYS A 304 -10.27 6.37 25.78
C LYS A 304 -10.40 7.88 25.84
N ILE A 305 -10.46 8.53 24.69
CA ILE A 305 -10.67 9.97 24.60
C ILE A 305 -12.16 10.14 24.33
N ALA A 306 -12.85 10.84 25.24
CA ALA A 306 -14.24 11.23 25.00
C ALA A 306 -14.30 11.94 23.64
N ASN A 307 -15.37 11.76 22.88
CA ASN A 307 -15.57 12.47 21.60
C ASN A 307 -15.61 13.98 21.86
N GLU A 308 -14.44 14.61 22.01
CA GLU A 308 -14.30 16.04 22.17
C GLU A 308 -15.00 16.69 20.97
N PRO A 309 -15.98 17.57 21.18
CA PRO A 309 -16.80 18.10 20.09
C PRO A 309 -15.96 18.72 18.95
N GLU A 310 -14.84 19.34 19.31
CA GLU A 310 -13.87 19.90 18.36
C GLU A 310 -13.21 18.81 17.51
N LEU A 311 -12.66 17.75 18.12
CA LEU A 311 -12.06 16.63 17.39
C LEU A 311 -13.06 15.91 16.49
N LEU A 312 -14.31 15.77 16.94
CA LEU A 312 -15.37 15.14 16.16
C LEU A 312 -15.77 16.00 14.95
N SER A 313 -15.76 17.33 15.10
CA SER A 313 -16.00 18.29 14.02
C SER A 313 -14.87 18.26 12.98
N GLU A 314 -13.60 18.27 13.42
CA GLU A 314 -12.44 18.09 12.53
C GLU A 314 -12.51 16.75 11.78
N TYR A 315 -12.87 15.68 12.48
CA TYR A 315 -13.06 14.37 11.87
C TYR A 315 -14.19 14.36 10.84
N ALA A 316 -15.32 15.01 11.13
CA ALA A 316 -16.42 15.17 10.18
C ALA A 316 -15.96 15.87 8.90
N ASN A 317 -15.11 16.90 9.01
CA ASN A 317 -14.54 17.58 7.86
C ASN A 317 -13.69 16.64 6.99
N ILE A 318 -12.90 15.76 7.61
CA ILE A 318 -12.13 14.74 6.89
C ILE A 318 -13.05 13.79 6.13
N LEU A 319 -14.09 13.26 6.80
CA LEU A 319 -15.04 12.35 6.17
C LEU A 319 -15.81 12.97 5.01
N ASN A 320 -16.23 14.23 5.16
CA ASN A 320 -17.12 14.89 4.21
C ASN A 320 -16.37 15.48 3.01
N TYR A 321 -15.20 16.10 3.24
CA TYR A 321 -14.50 16.87 2.19
C TYR A 321 -13.32 16.14 1.56
N TYR A 322 -12.64 15.28 2.30
CA TYR A 322 -11.45 14.58 1.82
C TYR A 322 -11.77 13.14 1.44
N LEU A 323 -12.23 12.32 2.39
CA LEU A 323 -12.58 10.92 2.10
C LEU A 323 -13.89 10.80 1.32
N LYS A 324 -14.81 11.74 1.49
CA LYS A 324 -16.17 11.77 0.89
C LYS A 324 -16.99 10.49 1.14
N ILE A 325 -16.72 9.79 2.24
CA ILE A 325 -17.39 8.52 2.59
C ILE A 325 -18.61 8.69 3.50
N SER A 326 -18.87 9.90 4.00
CA SER A 326 -20.07 10.24 4.75
C SER A 326 -20.57 11.62 4.36
N ARG A 327 -21.88 11.84 4.48
CA ARG A 327 -22.52 13.17 4.45
C ARG A 327 -23.16 13.53 5.79
N ARG A 328 -23.15 12.58 6.74
CA ARG A 328 -23.71 12.75 8.09
C ARG A 328 -22.58 12.98 9.07
N SER A 329 -22.86 13.80 10.08
CA SER A 329 -21.92 13.99 11.20
C SER A 329 -21.65 12.64 11.87
N PRO A 330 -20.38 12.24 12.02
CA PRO A 330 -20.03 11.01 12.70
C PRO A 330 -20.40 11.11 14.18
N GLN A 331 -20.81 9.99 14.78
CA GLN A 331 -21.09 9.92 16.22
C GLN A 331 -19.84 9.60 17.05
N TYR A 332 -18.79 9.09 16.41
CA TYR A 332 -17.53 8.70 17.01
C TYR A 332 -16.41 8.74 15.98
N ILE A 333 -15.17 8.83 16.45
CA ILE A 333 -13.98 8.73 15.61
C ILE A 333 -13.63 7.25 15.40
N GLU A 334 -13.42 6.87 14.15
CA GLU A 334 -12.97 5.53 13.80
C GLU A 334 -11.44 5.46 13.78
N ILE A 335 -10.88 4.39 14.38
CA ILE A 335 -9.45 4.26 14.66
C ILE A 335 -8.62 4.29 13.36
N GLN A 336 -9.11 3.72 12.26
CA GLN A 336 -8.36 3.70 11.00
C GLN A 336 -8.17 5.09 10.38
N HIS A 337 -9.02 6.07 10.72
CA HIS A 337 -8.91 7.44 10.24
C HIS A 337 -8.11 8.37 11.17
N LEU A 338 -7.62 7.85 12.31
CA LEU A 338 -6.79 8.64 13.23
C LEU A 338 -5.55 9.23 12.55
N PRO A 339 -4.82 8.52 11.67
CA PRO A 339 -3.71 9.14 10.94
C PRO A 339 -4.15 10.39 10.16
N ASN A 340 -5.26 10.33 9.42
CA ASN A 340 -5.81 11.49 8.72
C ASN A 340 -6.13 12.62 9.70
N LEU A 341 -6.82 12.33 10.80
CA LEU A 341 -7.16 13.34 11.81
C LEU A 341 -5.91 14.01 12.42
N LEU A 342 -4.92 13.22 12.81
CA LEU A 342 -3.72 13.74 13.46
C LEU A 342 -2.84 14.53 12.48
N ILE A 343 -2.73 14.12 11.22
CA ILE A 343 -2.00 14.89 10.20
C ILE A 343 -2.72 16.20 9.90
N HIS A 344 -4.05 16.19 9.78
CA HIS A 344 -4.84 17.40 9.60
C HIS A 344 -4.59 18.39 10.75
N LYS A 345 -4.64 17.91 12.00
CA LYS A 345 -4.39 18.73 13.19
C LYS A 345 -2.96 19.28 13.24
N LEU A 346 -1.93 18.50 12.87
CA LEU A 346 -0.55 19.01 12.77
C LEU A 346 -0.43 20.16 11.78
N ASN A 347 -1.06 20.01 10.61
CA ASN A 347 -1.03 21.03 9.56
C ASN A 347 -1.67 22.33 10.02
N THR A 348 -2.80 22.24 10.73
CA THR A 348 -3.49 23.40 11.30
C THR A 348 -2.67 24.09 12.40
N LEU A 349 -2.02 23.31 13.28
CA LEU A 349 -1.28 23.86 14.42
C LEU A 349 0.09 24.46 14.07
N GLU A 350 0.85 23.81 13.19
CA GLU A 350 2.25 24.20 12.94
C GLU A 350 2.44 25.03 11.66
N GLY A 351 1.41 25.19 10.82
CA GLY A 351 1.50 25.88 9.53
C GLY A 351 2.48 25.23 8.54
N ARG A 352 2.94 24.00 8.83
CA ARG A 352 3.81 23.18 7.96
C ARG A 352 2.96 22.13 7.23
N LYS A 353 3.40 21.71 6.05
CA LYS A 353 2.77 20.59 5.31
C LYS A 353 3.35 19.26 5.76
N PHE A 354 2.64 18.54 6.62
CA PHE A 354 2.79 17.11 6.90
C PHE A 354 1.89 16.32 5.96
N HIS A 355 2.37 15.16 5.52
CA HIS A 355 1.67 14.29 4.56
C HIS A 355 1.38 12.92 5.19
N LEU A 356 0.23 12.36 4.84
CA LEU A 356 -0.19 11.01 5.16
C LEU A 356 0.73 9.97 4.51
N ALA A 357 1.15 10.20 3.26
CA ALA A 357 2.14 9.33 2.59
C ALA A 357 3.47 9.27 3.34
N ASP A 358 3.96 10.43 3.82
CA ASP A 358 5.18 10.55 4.64
C ASP A 358 5.00 9.81 5.99
N PHE A 359 3.80 9.83 6.60
CA PHE A 359 3.53 9.08 7.83
C PHE A 359 3.59 7.56 7.60
N ASP A 360 2.97 7.07 6.52
CA ASP A 360 3.02 5.66 6.12
C ASP A 360 4.46 5.19 5.82
N ASP A 361 5.23 5.97 5.04
CA ASP A 361 6.65 5.66 4.77
C ASP A 361 7.45 5.55 6.07
N GLY A 362 7.16 6.39 7.06
CA GLY A 362 7.78 6.32 8.38
C GLY A 362 7.46 5.02 9.13
N LEU A 363 6.20 4.56 9.05
CA LEU A 363 5.78 3.29 9.65
C LEU A 363 6.48 2.11 8.99
N ILE A 364 6.50 2.05 7.66
CA ILE A 364 7.14 0.97 6.92
C ILE A 364 8.66 0.96 7.16
N TYR A 365 9.31 2.12 7.12
CA TYR A 365 10.75 2.21 7.39
C TYR A 365 11.09 1.70 8.81
N ILE A 366 10.34 2.11 9.83
CA ILE A 366 10.56 1.63 11.20
C ILE A 366 10.28 0.13 11.31
N GLY A 367 9.18 -0.35 10.72
CA GLY A 367 8.77 -1.74 10.77
C GLY A 367 9.76 -2.69 10.11
N THR A 368 10.40 -2.26 9.02
CA THR A 368 11.33 -3.08 8.22
C THR A 368 12.79 -2.95 8.63
N LYS A 369 13.18 -1.87 9.33
CA LYS A 369 14.58 -1.63 9.74
C LYS A 369 14.89 -1.82 11.21
N TYR A 370 13.89 -1.67 12.08
CA TYR A 370 14.12 -1.68 13.52
C TYR A 370 13.14 -2.57 14.27
N CYS A 371 11.85 -2.36 14.05
CA CYS A 371 10.78 -3.02 14.80
C CYS A 371 10.42 -4.36 14.15
N PHE A 372 11.33 -5.32 14.18
CA PHE A 372 11.15 -6.65 13.57
C PHE A 372 10.09 -7.51 14.30
N ASN A 373 9.51 -8.47 13.58
CA ASN A 373 8.48 -9.38 14.08
C ASN A 373 9.04 -10.57 14.90
N HIS A 374 9.88 -10.25 15.87
CA HIS A 374 10.46 -11.19 16.82
C HIS A 374 10.77 -10.51 18.16
N PRO A 375 11.09 -11.24 19.26
CA PRO A 375 11.28 -10.64 20.58
C PRO A 375 12.45 -9.66 20.69
N ASN A 376 13.46 -9.73 19.79
CA ASN A 376 14.69 -8.93 19.89
C ASN A 376 14.82 -7.90 18.75
N PRO A 377 13.88 -6.96 18.55
CA PRO A 377 14.02 -5.91 17.54
C PRO A 377 15.20 -4.97 17.87
N SER A 378 15.64 -4.18 16.88
CA SER A 378 16.77 -3.25 17.05
C SER A 378 16.34 -1.94 17.76
N CYS A 379 15.77 -2.07 18.96
CA CYS A 379 15.17 -0.94 19.70
C CYS A 379 16.18 0.14 20.08
N GLU A 380 17.38 -0.22 20.54
CA GLU A 380 18.40 0.76 20.94
C GLU A 380 18.77 1.71 19.79
N LYS A 381 18.85 1.18 18.57
CA LYS A 381 19.18 1.93 17.34
C LYS A 381 17.95 2.56 16.67
N CYS A 382 16.75 2.26 17.16
CA CYS A 382 15.51 2.71 16.55
C CYS A 382 15.36 4.23 16.68
N LEU A 383 14.97 4.89 15.59
CA LEU A 383 14.74 6.34 15.58
C LEU A 383 13.58 6.78 16.48
N LEU A 384 12.77 5.86 16.99
CA LEU A 384 11.67 6.12 17.93
C LEU A 384 12.01 5.73 19.38
N ASN A 385 13.24 5.34 19.70
CA ASN A 385 13.61 4.79 21.01
C ASN A 385 13.25 5.70 22.20
N ASP A 386 13.40 7.02 22.02
CA ASP A 386 13.14 8.07 23.00
C ASP A 386 11.64 8.29 23.32
N ILE A 387 10.74 7.82 22.45
CA ILE A 387 9.29 7.98 22.56
C ILE A 387 8.50 6.67 22.51
N CYS A 388 9.13 5.55 22.22
CA CYS A 388 8.46 4.26 22.11
C CYS A 388 8.07 3.73 23.50
N LYS A 389 6.76 3.67 23.78
CA LYS A 389 6.25 3.15 25.05
C LYS A 389 6.71 1.72 25.32
N GLY A 390 6.68 0.87 24.30
CA GLY A 390 7.12 -0.52 24.41
C GLY A 390 8.59 -0.65 24.83
N TYR A 391 9.44 0.30 24.45
CA TYR A 391 10.86 0.26 24.80
C TYR A 391 11.16 0.92 26.14
N LYS A 392 10.40 1.94 26.56
CA LYS A 392 10.73 2.74 27.75
C LYS A 392 9.99 2.33 29.02
N GLU A 393 8.78 1.83 28.87
CA GLU A 393 7.84 1.69 30.00
C GLU A 393 7.20 0.31 30.04
N LYS A 394 6.85 -0.26 28.88
CA LYS A 394 5.98 -1.42 28.78
C LYS A 394 6.55 -2.48 27.82
N HIS A 395 7.62 -3.16 28.26
CA HIS A 395 8.38 -4.13 27.44
C HIS A 395 7.54 -5.29 26.90
N ASP A 396 6.47 -5.69 27.60
CA ASP A 396 5.51 -6.71 27.16
C ASP A 396 4.92 -6.41 25.76
N LEU A 397 4.78 -5.13 25.39
CA LEU A 397 4.30 -4.74 24.05
C LEU A 397 5.20 -5.29 22.96
N ILE A 398 6.51 -5.38 23.21
CA ILE A 398 7.50 -5.89 22.26
C ILE A 398 7.62 -7.42 22.38
N GLU A 399 7.63 -7.94 23.61
CA GLU A 399 7.95 -9.34 23.92
C GLU A 399 6.77 -10.30 23.69
N GLU A 400 5.53 -9.80 23.75
CA GLU A 400 4.31 -10.62 23.70
C GLU A 400 3.43 -10.41 22.46
N TYR A 401 3.58 -9.30 21.73
CA TYR A 401 2.68 -8.96 20.61
C TYR A 401 3.40 -8.95 19.25
N PHE A 402 2.92 -9.79 18.33
CA PHE A 402 3.51 -10.15 17.04
C PHE A 402 2.48 -10.00 15.93
N THR A 403 2.90 -9.96 14.68
CA THR A 403 2.03 -9.83 13.49
C THR A 403 2.26 -10.91 12.46
#